data_AF-A0A954FXJ3-F1
#
_entry.id   AF-A0A954FXJ3-F1
#
_cell.length_a   1.000
_cell.length_b   1.000
_cell.length_c   1.000
_cell.angle_alpha   90.00
_cell.angle_beta   90.00
_cell.angle_gamma   90.00
#
_symmetry.space_group_name_H-M   'P 1'
#
loop_
_entity.id
_entity.type
_entity.pdbx_description
1 polymer ?
#
loop_
_entity_poly.entity_id
_entity_poly.type
_entity_poly.pdbx_seq_one_letter_code
_entity_poly.pdbx_strand_id
1 'polypeptide(L)' 'MVSKVFRIELEPINDFITMEGLEAKIKRIAGGVGLRVISALPVDETAEQSESDNLPAEIKESPA' A
#
# COMPACT_ATOMS: atom_id res chain seq x y z
N MET A 1 -12.59 -15.82 -11.51
CA MET A 1 -11.15 -15.75 -11.17
C MET A 1 -11.02 -15.13 -9.79
N VAL A 2 -10.34 -15.77 -8.85
CA VAL A 2 -10.05 -15.17 -7.53
C VAL A 2 -8.79 -14.31 -7.70
N SER A 3 -8.92 -12.98 -7.67
CA SER A 3 -7.74 -12.11 -7.61
C SER A 3 -7.31 -11.99 -6.15
N LYS A 4 -6.10 -12.48 -5.83
CA LYS A 4 -5.46 -12.21 -4.55
C LYS A 4 -4.43 -11.11 -4.76
N VAL A 5 -4.47 -10.11 -3.89
CA VAL A 5 -3.49 -9.02 -3.85
C VAL A 5 -2.62 -9.24 -2.62
N PHE A 6 -1.31 -9.10 -2.80
CA PHE A 6 -0.32 -9.20 -1.72
C PHE A 6 0.29 -7.81 -1.46
N ARG A 7 0.50 -7.47 -0.19
CA ARG A 7 1.27 -6.30 0.23
C ARG A 7 2.69 -6.77 0.56
N ILE A 8 3.68 -6.11 -0.03
CA ILE A 8 5.11 -6.35 0.22
C ILE A 8 5.71 -5.07 0.77
N GLU A 9 6.56 -5.20 1.78
CA GLU A 9 7.31 -4.10 2.36
C GLU A 9 8.79 -4.35 2.11
N LEU A 10 9.47 -3.32 1.63
CA LEU A 10 10.84 -3.40 1.13
C LEU A 10 11.61 -2.22 1.69
N GLU A 11 12.78 -2.48 2.25
CA GLU A 11 13.71 -1.45 2.71
C GLU A 11 14.98 -1.47 1.85
N PRO A 12 15.56 -0.30 1.54
CA PRO A 12 16.85 -0.24 0.89
C PRO A 12 17.94 -0.75 1.83
N ILE A 13 18.82 -1.61 1.32
CA ILE A 13 20.01 -2.10 2.04
C ILE A 13 21.27 -1.27 1.74
N ASN A 14 21.17 -0.29 0.83
CA ASN A 14 22.24 0.64 0.46
C ASN A 14 21.67 1.88 -0.25
N ASP A 15 22.49 2.94 -0.31
CA ASP A 15 22.10 4.26 -0.85
C ASP A 15 22.44 4.44 -2.35
N PHE A 16 22.80 3.36 -3.05
CA PHE A 16 23.26 3.47 -4.45
C PHE A 16 22.13 3.58 -5.48
N ILE A 17 20.87 3.59 -5.04
CA ILE A 17 19.70 3.54 -5.93
C ILE A 17 18.81 4.76 -5.73
N THR A 18 18.45 5.42 -6.83
CA THR A 18 17.43 6.46 -6.83
C THR A 18 16.04 5.85 -6.69
N MET A 19 15.07 6.61 -6.17
CA MET A 19 13.68 6.13 -6.05
C MET A 19 13.08 5.69 -7.39
N GLU A 20 13.35 6.42 -8.47
CA GLU A 20 12.92 6.04 -9.82
C GLU A 20 13.57 4.72 -10.27
N GLY A 21 14.88 4.55 -10.01
CA GLY A 21 15.60 3.32 -10.31
C GLY A 21 15.08 2.13 -9.51
N LEU A 22 14.69 2.35 -8.26
CA LEU A 22 14.08 1.35 -7.38
C LEU A 22 12.74 0.88 -7.93
N GLU A 23 11.84 1.81 -8.24
CA GLU A 23 10.53 1.50 -8.83
C GLU A 23 10.65 0.69 -10.13
N ALA A 24 11.54 1.10 -11.04
CA ALA A 24 11.75 0.40 -12.30
C ALA A 24 12.22 -1.04 -12.08
N LYS A 25 13.11 -1.26 -11.10
CA LYS A 25 13.57 -2.61 -10.74
C LYS A 25 12.47 -3.46 -10.12
N ILE A 26 11.67 -2.90 -9.20
CA ILE A 26 10.55 -3.63 -8.57
C ILE A 26 9.53 -4.06 -9.64
N LYS A 27 9.15 -3.15 -10.55
CA LYS A 27 8.25 -3.46 -11.68
C LYS A 27 8.81 -4.60 -12.55
N ARG A 28 10.12 -4.59 -12.82
CA ARG A 28 10.80 -5.65 -13.58
C ARG A 28 10.79 -7.00 -12.86
N ILE A 29 11.08 -7.02 -11.56
CA ILE A 29 11.07 -8.24 -10.75
C ILE A 29 9.66 -8.84 -10.69
N ALA A 30 8.65 -8.01 -10.38
CA ALA A 30 7.26 -8.43 -10.35
C ALA A 30 6.82 -9.03 -11.70
N GLY A 31 7.12 -8.35 -12.81
CA GLY A 31 6.83 -8.86 -14.14
C GLY A 31 7.54 -10.19 -14.44
N GLY A 32 8.79 -10.34 -13.98
CA GLY A 32 9.57 -11.57 -14.14
C GLY A 32 8.97 -12.80 -13.42
N VAL A 33 8.14 -12.59 -12.41
CA VAL A 33 7.46 -13.67 -11.65
C VAL A 33 5.96 -13.75 -11.94
N GLY A 34 5.46 -13.09 -13.00
CA GLY A 34 4.05 -13.12 -13.38
C GLY A 34 3.13 -12.27 -12.50
N LEU A 35 3.69 -11.29 -11.79
CA LEU A 35 2.97 -10.34 -10.96
C LEU A 35 2.96 -8.94 -11.59
N ARG A 36 2.01 -8.11 -11.15
CA ARG A 36 1.93 -6.69 -11.54
C ARG A 36 1.96 -5.83 -10.29
N VAL A 37 2.84 -4.84 -10.27
CA VAL A 37 2.85 -3.80 -9.22
C VAL A 37 1.61 -2.94 -9.40
N ILE A 38 0.72 -2.92 -8.41
CA ILE A 38 -0.51 -2.11 -8.42
C ILE A 38 -0.26 -0.74 -7.76
N SER A 39 0.54 -0.72 -6.69
CA SER A 39 0.93 0.48 -5.96
C SER A 39 2.34 0.30 -5.39
N ALA A 40 3.13 1.36 -5.41
CA ALA A 40 4.43 1.47 -4.75
C ALA A 40 4.54 2.90 -4.21
N LEU A 41 4.34 3.07 -2.91
CA LEU A 41 4.41 4.36 -2.23
C LEU A 41 5.53 4.29 -1.18
N PRO A 42 6.36 5.33 -1.04
CA PRO A 42 7.33 5.40 0.03
C PRO A 42 6.59 5.36 1.38
N VAL A 43 7.10 4.54 2.30
CA VAL A 43 6.58 4.45 3.66
C VAL A 43 7.40 5.41 4.52
N ASP A 44 7.32 6.71 4.25
CA ASP A 44 7.98 7.73 5.07
C ASP A 44 7.02 8.21 6.18
N GLU A 45 7.39 7.88 7.43
CA GLU A 45 7.12 8.55 8.72
C GLU A 45 5.76 9.22 9.01
N THR A 46 4.70 8.88 8.27
CA THR A 46 3.30 9.30 8.54
C THR A 46 2.42 8.08 8.78
N ALA A 47 2.90 7.17 9.63
CA ALA A 47 2.03 6.26 10.37
C ALA A 47 1.27 6.97 11.51
N GLU A 48 1.10 8.29 11.45
CA GLU A 48 0.02 9.01 12.12
C GLU A 48 -1.05 9.38 11.09
N GLN A 49 -1.82 8.39 10.65
CA GLN A 49 -3.23 8.55 10.31
C GLN A 49 -3.89 7.16 10.29
N SER A 50 -3.69 6.46 11.40
CA SER A 50 -4.68 5.49 11.85
C SER A 50 -5.96 6.26 12.21
N GLU A 51 -7.05 5.89 11.55
CA GLU A 51 -8.41 5.89 12.10
C GLU A 51 -8.96 7.22 12.66
N SER A 52 -9.50 8.06 11.78
CA SER A 52 -10.66 8.88 12.13
C SER A 52 -11.52 9.11 10.88
N ASP A 53 -12.83 9.02 11.08
CA ASP A 53 -13.93 9.28 10.12
C ASP A 53 -14.42 8.14 9.22
N ASN A 54 -14.58 6.93 9.77
CA ASN A 54 -15.74 6.10 9.41
C ASN A 54 -16.26 5.34 10.63
N LEU A 55 -16.86 6.07 11.57
CA LEU A 55 -17.86 5.48 12.44
C LEU A 55 -19.21 5.50 11.70
N PRO A 56 -19.93 4.36 11.63
CA PRO A 56 -21.23 4.28 10.96
C PRO A 56 -22.27 5.13 11.70
N ALA A 57 -23.23 5.65 10.93
CA ALA A 57 -24.34 6.47 11.40
C ALA A 57 -25.03 5.88 12.64
N GLU A 58 -25.07 6.64 13.75
CA GLU A 58 -26.11 6.44 14.76
C GLU A 58 -27.44 6.89 14.15
N ILE A 59 -28.16 5.95 13.55
CA ILE A 59 -29.60 6.05 13.40
C ILE A 59 -30.16 5.95 14.83
N LYS A 60 -30.42 7.10 15.47
CA LYS A 60 -31.26 7.12 16.67
C LYS A 60 -32.69 6.87 16.22
N GLU A 61 -33.13 5.63 16.39
CA GLU A 61 -34.54 5.26 16.40
C GLU A 61 -35.29 6.12 17.45
N SER A 62 -36.41 6.72 17.03
CA SER A 62 -37.49 7.12 17.96
C SER A 62 -38.09 5.88 18.60
N PRO A 63 -38.32 5.88 19.92
CA PRO A 63 -39.69 6.04 20.45
C PRO A 63 -39.71 6.90 21.75
N ALA A 64 -40.81 7.49 22.23
CA ALA A 64 -42.20 7.03 22.31
C ALA A 64 -43.22 8.16 22.16
#